data_AF-A0A895KT99-F1
#
_entry.id   AF-A0A895KT99-F1
#
_cell.length_a   1.000
_cell.length_b   1.000
_cell.length_c   1.000
_cell.angle_alpha   90.00
_cell.angle_beta   90.00
_cell.angle_gamma   90.00
#
_symmetry.space_group_name_H-M   'P 1'
#
loop_
_entity.id
_entity.type
_entity.pdbx_description
1 polymer ?
#
loop_
_entity_poly.entity_id
_entity_poly.type
_entity_poly.pdbx_seq_one_letter_code
_entity_poly.pdbx_strand_id
1 'polypeptide(L)'
;MIDSLLLMGSIENKYLYNFIKTNYKLPISVLIQNNDDPKEKGKINTIFNYSLPLDLKKIKSTSQLGDSGVYIFKHSSGKFAFGSAMNFQRRLLDHLNSFYGHRVMQRLHLFTAKNGGLNEITWTPLIITPNFYKLFISMNPNHVLTKREIQILVALTQFMPRVLEQSYISHYKPELNGTNNGSYNVIFSFTKWDPELITDSNKNDLGVNSLNKSNAYKAIDENKIIVASSYSLNGLASILGLSVAGIKYHLGRESFVFAKALGLDVSIIQEGLESKGKPADFYNSKKKQRDPLELKNMSLSSLELGYIYVFNLDKETIFIKKASSPGIFKFINPNISAKLEPRALKSKVDNMTTYINKEAIYKSELGEFFLAKNPDYAINAKIPIILVNVKTNTAIFCNSKRSCAQLLSDLLEQNIQLGTLSKNNWIDSGEIIQDKFVLFSKPHLINLIPEAVDFNEGSIDLTKYNFKFDTNPAL
;
A
#
# COMPACT_ATOMS: atom_id res chain seq x y z
N MET A 1 27.57 4.71 -15.72
CA MET A 1 27.01 5.69 -14.77
C MET A 1 28.00 6.83 -14.51
N ILE A 2 29.21 6.57 -14.00
CA ILE A 2 30.24 7.62 -13.81
C ILE A 2 30.66 8.25 -15.15
N ASP A 3 30.83 7.45 -16.20
CA ASP A 3 31.16 7.96 -17.54
C ASP A 3 30.00 8.71 -18.22
N SER A 4 28.76 8.38 -17.85
CA SER A 4 27.56 9.11 -18.27
C SER A 4 27.44 10.47 -17.55
N LEU A 5 27.92 10.56 -16.29
CA LEU A 5 28.02 11.82 -15.53
C LEU A 5 29.14 12.72 -16.07
N LEU A 6 30.21 12.14 -16.62
CA LEU A 6 31.32 12.85 -17.26
C LEU A 6 30.90 13.60 -18.54
N LEU A 7 29.89 13.11 -19.26
CA LEU A 7 29.31 13.78 -20.44
C LEU A 7 28.43 14.99 -20.10
N MET A 8 28.08 15.20 -18.82
CA MET A 8 27.11 16.23 -18.38
C MET A 8 27.76 17.54 -17.90
N GLY A 9 28.92 17.88 -18.45
CA GLY A 9 29.78 19.01 -18.03
C GLY A 9 29.20 20.41 -18.24
N SER A 10 28.02 20.71 -17.70
CA SER A 10 27.61 22.07 -17.39
C SER A 10 28.18 22.52 -16.04
N ILE A 11 28.53 23.80 -15.94
CA ILE A 11 29.17 24.44 -14.77
C ILE A 11 28.38 24.22 -13.46
N GLU A 12 27.06 24.01 -13.54
CA GLU A 12 26.16 23.84 -12.39
C GLU A 12 26.34 22.50 -11.65
N ASN A 13 26.86 21.44 -12.28
CA ASN A 13 27.03 20.12 -11.62
C ASN A 13 28.39 19.90 -10.95
N LYS A 14 29.26 20.93 -10.86
CA LYS A 14 30.64 20.78 -10.35
C LYS A 14 30.67 20.34 -8.89
N TYR A 15 29.73 20.79 -8.05
CA TYR A 15 29.66 20.42 -6.63
C TYR A 15 29.32 18.93 -6.44
N LEU A 16 28.23 18.47 -7.05
CA LEU A 16 27.84 17.07 -6.98
C LEU A 16 28.89 16.15 -7.60
N TYR A 17 29.45 16.53 -8.75
CA TYR A 17 30.51 15.75 -9.39
C TYR A 17 31.76 15.62 -8.50
N ASN A 18 32.26 16.74 -7.96
CA ASN A 18 33.43 16.73 -7.08
C ASN A 18 33.15 15.93 -5.80
N PHE A 19 31.94 16.06 -5.24
CA PHE A 19 31.51 15.27 -4.10
C PHE A 19 31.56 13.77 -4.42
N ILE A 20 30.94 13.33 -5.52
CA ILE A 20 30.93 11.92 -5.91
C ILE A 20 32.37 11.42 -6.13
N LYS A 21 33.18 12.16 -6.89
CA LYS A 21 34.58 11.79 -7.19
C LYS A 21 35.43 11.64 -5.93
N THR A 22 35.16 12.44 -4.89
CA THR A 22 35.90 12.39 -3.62
C THR A 22 35.40 11.27 -2.72
N ASN A 23 34.09 10.98 -2.73
CA ASN A 23 33.45 10.16 -1.71
C ASN A 23 33.00 8.77 -2.19
N TYR A 24 33.05 8.45 -3.48
CA TYR A 24 32.58 7.14 -3.98
C TYR A 24 33.37 5.94 -3.44
N LYS A 25 34.57 6.19 -2.91
CA LYS A 25 35.47 5.18 -2.31
C LYS A 25 35.41 5.14 -0.78
N LEU A 26 34.42 5.78 -0.16
CA LEU A 26 34.30 5.74 1.29
C LEU A 26 34.18 4.29 1.80
N PRO A 27 34.83 3.98 2.94
CA PRO A 27 34.86 2.62 3.46
C PRO A 27 33.46 2.16 3.87
N ILE A 28 33.23 0.85 3.75
CA ILE A 28 32.08 0.17 4.35
C ILE A 28 32.47 -0.32 5.75
N SER A 29 31.51 -0.33 6.68
CA SER A 29 31.72 -0.96 7.99
C SER A 29 31.13 -2.36 7.98
N VAL A 30 31.96 -3.37 8.24
CA VAL A 30 31.53 -4.78 8.34
C VAL A 30 31.25 -5.10 9.81
N LEU A 31 30.05 -5.57 10.10
CA LEU A 31 29.56 -5.89 11.45
C LEU A 31 29.48 -7.41 11.71
N ILE A 32 30.24 -8.17 10.92
CA ILE A 32 30.35 -9.63 11.02
C ILE A 32 31.60 -9.95 11.85
N GLN A 33 31.46 -10.85 12.81
CA GLN A 33 32.60 -11.42 13.53
C GLN A 33 33.20 -12.55 12.68
N ASN A 34 34.49 -12.46 12.39
CA ASN A 34 35.23 -13.59 11.83
C ASN A 34 35.40 -14.64 12.91
N ASN A 35 34.85 -15.83 12.70
CA ASN A 35 35.21 -16.99 13.50
C ASN A 35 36.27 -17.78 12.76
N ASP A 36 37.46 -17.82 13.35
CA ASP A 36 38.58 -18.65 12.88
C ASP A 36 38.38 -20.15 13.19
N ASP A 37 37.31 -20.50 13.93
CA ASP A 37 36.96 -21.89 14.23
C ASP A 37 36.48 -22.62 12.95
N PRO A 38 37.19 -23.68 12.50
CA PRO A 38 36.80 -24.50 11.34
C PRO A 38 35.39 -25.09 11.44
N LYS A 39 34.84 -25.29 12.65
CA LYS A 39 33.50 -25.83 12.90
C LYS A 39 32.39 -24.78 12.75
N GLU A 40 32.75 -23.50 12.83
CA GLU A 40 31.85 -22.35 12.67
C GLU A 40 31.96 -21.72 11.27
N LYS A 41 32.84 -22.26 10.42
CA LYS A 41 33.10 -21.78 9.06
C LYS A 41 31.82 -21.84 8.23
N GLY A 42 31.28 -20.66 7.90
CA GLY A 42 30.02 -20.50 7.16
C GLY A 42 28.83 -19.98 7.99
N LYS A 43 28.94 -19.92 9.33
CA LYS A 43 27.96 -19.23 10.18
C LYS A 43 28.23 -17.73 10.20
N ILE A 44 27.19 -16.94 10.00
CA ILE A 44 27.27 -15.47 10.06
C ILE A 44 27.15 -15.08 11.53
N ASN A 45 28.25 -14.85 12.24
CA ASN A 45 28.20 -14.30 13.60
C ASN A 45 28.26 -12.78 13.53
N THR A 46 27.41 -12.12 14.32
CA THR A 46 27.16 -10.68 14.16
C THR A 46 27.32 -9.98 15.48
N ILE A 47 27.87 -8.76 15.42
CA ILE A 47 28.15 -7.94 16.61
C ILE A 47 26.84 -7.56 17.34
N PHE A 48 25.77 -7.36 16.57
CA PHE A 48 24.45 -7.01 17.10
C PHE A 48 23.45 -8.10 16.79
N ASN A 49 22.50 -8.33 17.69
CA ASN A 49 21.36 -9.22 17.47
C ASN A 49 20.13 -8.62 18.17
N TYR A 50 19.09 -8.30 17.40
CA TYR A 50 17.87 -7.73 17.94
C TYR A 50 16.73 -8.74 17.84
N SER A 51 16.30 -9.29 18.98
CA SER A 51 15.12 -10.16 19.04
C SER A 51 13.85 -9.36 18.80
N LEU A 52 12.91 -9.91 18.04
CA LEU A 52 11.61 -9.30 17.76
C LEU A 52 10.52 -9.85 18.72
N PRO A 53 9.45 -9.07 19.04
CA PRO A 53 9.21 -7.69 18.63
C PRO A 53 10.11 -6.68 19.36
N LEU A 54 10.61 -5.69 18.61
CA LEU A 54 11.48 -4.64 19.15
C LEU A 54 10.68 -3.47 19.71
N ASP A 55 11.07 -2.99 20.89
CA ASP A 55 10.64 -1.67 21.36
C ASP A 55 11.40 -0.57 20.60
N LEU A 56 10.79 -0.10 19.53
CA LEU A 56 11.32 0.94 18.64
C LEU A 56 11.61 2.27 19.36
N LYS A 57 11.03 2.52 20.54
CA LYS A 57 11.32 3.73 21.33
C LYS A 57 12.70 3.66 22.00
N LYS A 58 13.16 2.47 22.40
CA LYS A 58 14.52 2.25 22.97
C LYS A 58 15.63 2.36 21.91
N ILE A 59 15.26 2.16 20.65
CA ILE A 59 16.17 2.04 19.50
C ILE A 59 16.70 3.39 18.99
N LYS A 60 16.07 4.51 19.34
CA LYS A 60 16.51 5.86 18.94
C LYS A 60 17.92 6.24 19.44
N SER A 61 18.53 5.44 20.31
CA SER A 61 19.85 5.71 20.91
C SER A 61 21.04 5.15 20.14
N THR A 62 20.86 4.25 19.16
CA THR A 62 21.97 3.67 18.39
C THR A 62 22.08 4.33 17.02
N SER A 63 23.13 5.15 16.83
CA SER A 63 23.42 5.93 15.62
C SER A 63 23.39 5.13 14.31
N GLN A 64 23.68 3.83 14.39
CA GLN A 64 23.83 2.92 13.24
C GLN A 64 22.52 2.56 12.52
N LEU A 65 21.36 2.79 13.13
CA LEU A 65 20.07 2.37 12.54
C LEU A 65 19.47 3.41 11.60
N GLY A 66 20.00 4.63 11.63
CA GLY A 66 19.74 5.66 10.63
C GLY A 66 20.49 5.42 9.32
N ASP A 67 21.43 4.46 9.27
CA ASP A 67 22.33 4.28 8.14
C ASP A 67 21.76 3.33 7.07
N SER A 68 22.43 3.34 5.92
CA SER A 68 22.18 2.43 4.81
C SER A 68 23.05 1.18 4.90
N GLY A 69 22.60 0.07 4.32
CA GLY A 69 23.39 -1.13 4.24
C GLY A 69 22.61 -2.43 4.08
N VAL A 70 23.24 -3.54 4.45
CA VAL A 70 22.68 -4.91 4.36
C VAL A 70 22.38 -5.43 5.76
N TYR A 71 21.27 -6.13 5.91
CA TYR A 71 20.83 -6.78 7.14
C TYR A 71 20.39 -8.22 6.88
N ILE A 72 20.23 -8.99 7.96
CA ILE A 72 19.72 -10.35 7.95
C ILE A 72 18.59 -10.50 8.97
N PHE A 73 17.60 -11.32 8.62
CA PHE A 73 16.68 -11.95 9.55
C PHE A 73 17.06 -13.42 9.71
N LYS A 74 17.17 -13.89 10.95
CA LYS A 74 17.37 -15.32 11.23
C LYS A 74 16.25 -15.84 12.11
N HIS A 75 15.72 -16.99 11.72
CA HIS A 75 14.74 -17.73 12.48
C HIS A 75 15.44 -18.76 13.39
N SER A 76 14.85 -19.10 14.53
CA SER A 76 15.37 -20.13 15.46
C SER A 76 15.62 -21.50 14.81
N SER A 77 14.84 -21.83 13.78
CA SER A 77 15.03 -23.03 12.94
C SER A 77 16.28 -23.01 12.06
N GLY A 78 17.07 -21.93 12.09
CA GLY A 78 18.28 -21.76 11.28
C GLY A 78 18.05 -21.16 9.90
N LYS A 79 16.79 -21.02 9.45
CA LYS A 79 16.45 -20.39 8.16
C LYS A 79 16.62 -18.88 8.23
N PHE A 80 17.04 -18.25 7.13
CA PHE A 80 17.33 -16.82 7.13
C PHE A 80 16.92 -16.11 5.84
N ALA A 81 16.85 -14.78 5.92
CA ALA A 81 16.69 -13.89 4.78
C ALA A 81 17.60 -12.66 4.88
N PHE A 82 18.21 -12.25 3.78
CA PHE A 82 18.89 -10.96 3.69
C PHE A 82 17.97 -9.88 3.13
N GLY A 83 18.27 -8.64 3.51
CA GLY A 83 17.68 -7.46 2.91
C GLY A 83 18.67 -6.30 2.85
N SER A 84 18.39 -5.31 2.00
CA SER A 84 19.09 -4.02 2.01
C SER A 84 18.16 -2.85 2.37
N ALA A 85 18.75 -1.78 2.89
CA ALA A 85 18.05 -0.57 3.28
C ALA A 85 18.88 0.69 3.00
N MET A 86 18.21 1.80 2.70
CA MET A 86 18.82 3.14 2.81
C MET A 86 18.80 3.67 4.26
N ASN A 87 17.92 3.09 5.08
CA ASN A 87 17.69 3.42 6.48
C ASN A 87 17.15 2.15 7.16
N PHE A 88 17.97 1.52 8.00
CA PHE A 88 17.61 0.25 8.64
C PHE A 88 16.37 0.35 9.52
N GLN A 89 16.27 1.38 10.34
CA GLN A 89 15.13 1.58 11.24
C GLN A 89 13.80 1.59 10.49
N ARG A 90 13.73 2.35 9.38
CA ARG A 90 12.52 2.39 8.56
C ARG A 90 12.25 1.06 7.89
N ARG A 91 13.29 0.41 7.38
CA ARG A 91 13.11 -0.87 6.70
C ARG A 91 12.60 -1.94 7.66
N LEU A 92 13.06 -1.92 8.90
CA LEU A 92 12.58 -2.79 9.96
C LEU A 92 11.11 -2.49 10.32
N LEU A 93 10.73 -1.21 10.44
CA LEU A 93 9.33 -0.79 10.59
C LEU A 93 8.43 -1.31 9.45
N ASP A 94 8.92 -1.25 8.21
CA ASP A 94 8.21 -1.76 7.05
C ASP A 94 7.99 -3.28 7.15
N HIS A 95 8.99 -4.04 7.61
CA HIS A 95 8.87 -5.48 7.88
C HIS A 95 7.89 -5.77 9.02
N LEU A 96 7.95 -5.04 10.13
CA LEU A 96 7.01 -5.16 11.25
C LEU A 96 5.56 -4.96 10.79
N ASN A 97 5.30 -3.92 9.99
CA ASN A 97 3.99 -3.71 9.40
C ASN A 97 3.54 -4.87 8.49
N SER A 98 4.45 -5.52 7.77
CA SER A 98 4.12 -6.73 7.02
C SER A 98 3.82 -7.93 7.93
N PHE A 99 4.58 -8.14 9.01
CA PHE A 99 4.31 -9.19 9.99
C PHE A 99 2.94 -9.01 10.66
N TYR A 100 2.53 -7.76 10.95
CA TYR A 100 1.21 -7.43 11.50
C TYR A 100 0.09 -7.39 10.45
N GLY A 101 0.37 -7.71 9.18
CA GLY A 101 -0.64 -7.76 8.12
C GLY A 101 -1.14 -6.41 7.61
N HIS A 102 -0.47 -5.31 7.97
CA HIS A 102 -0.77 -3.97 7.43
C HIS A 102 -0.20 -3.76 6.02
N ARG A 103 0.69 -4.66 5.56
CA ARG A 103 1.32 -4.62 4.24
C ARG A 103 1.42 -6.03 3.64
N VAL A 104 1.72 -6.08 2.35
CA VAL A 104 1.96 -7.35 1.63
C VAL A 104 3.01 -8.19 2.36
N MET A 105 2.66 -9.44 2.63
CA MET A 105 3.55 -10.42 3.24
C MET A 105 4.43 -11.08 2.16
N GLN A 106 5.68 -11.37 2.53
CA GLN A 106 6.68 -12.06 1.71
C GLN A 106 6.94 -13.42 2.36
N ARG A 107 7.77 -14.25 1.72
CA ARG A 107 8.07 -15.60 2.21
C ARG A 107 8.55 -15.61 3.67
N LEU A 108 9.48 -14.70 4.02
CA LEU A 108 9.88 -14.46 5.41
C LEU A 108 8.68 -14.26 6.33
N HIS A 109 7.81 -13.28 6.03
CA HIS A 109 6.66 -12.92 6.87
C HIS A 109 5.70 -14.10 7.07
N LEU A 110 5.38 -14.82 5.99
CA LEU A 110 4.47 -15.96 6.01
C LEU A 110 5.07 -17.16 6.76
N PHE A 111 6.37 -17.41 6.58
CA PHE A 111 7.07 -18.47 7.28
C PHE A 111 7.05 -18.22 8.79
N THR A 112 7.43 -17.02 9.22
CA THR A 112 7.43 -16.62 10.64
C THR A 112 6.06 -16.76 11.27
N ALA A 113 5.02 -16.27 10.61
CA ALA A 113 3.64 -16.35 11.13
C ALA A 113 3.20 -17.81 11.38
N LYS A 114 3.73 -18.76 10.61
CA LYS A 114 3.41 -20.19 10.74
C LYS A 114 4.34 -20.96 11.69
N ASN A 115 5.47 -20.38 12.09
CA ASN A 115 6.53 -21.09 12.81
C ASN A 115 6.91 -20.33 14.09
N GLY A 116 5.96 -20.09 15.00
CA GLY A 116 6.25 -19.49 16.33
C GLY A 116 6.24 -17.96 16.39
N GLY A 117 6.04 -17.28 15.26
CA GLY A 117 5.81 -15.83 15.24
C GLY A 117 7.08 -15.00 15.44
N LEU A 118 6.90 -13.71 15.79
CA LEU A 118 8.00 -12.74 15.84
C LEU A 118 9.10 -13.10 16.86
N ASN A 119 8.75 -13.79 17.94
CA ASN A 119 9.68 -14.18 19.01
C ASN A 119 10.78 -15.13 18.51
N GLU A 120 10.51 -15.86 17.42
CA GLU A 120 11.47 -16.79 16.80
C GLU A 120 12.42 -16.10 15.83
N ILE A 121 12.33 -14.78 15.67
CA ILE A 121 13.16 -14.01 14.73
C ILE A 121 14.10 -13.05 15.45
N THR A 122 15.34 -13.07 14.96
CA THR A 122 16.33 -12.02 15.20
C THR A 122 16.56 -11.22 13.93
N TRP A 123 16.75 -9.91 14.08
CA TRP A 123 17.13 -8.99 13.02
C TRP A 123 18.49 -8.37 13.33
N THR A 124 19.32 -8.21 12.31
CA THR A 124 20.70 -7.77 12.50
C THR A 124 21.26 -7.01 11.29
N PRO A 125 21.88 -5.83 11.47
CA PRO A 125 22.70 -5.20 10.42
C PRO A 125 24.04 -5.95 10.23
N LEU A 126 24.43 -6.15 8.98
CA LEU A 126 25.65 -6.88 8.60
C LEU A 126 26.73 -5.97 8.03
N ILE A 127 26.33 -5.06 7.14
CA ILE A 127 27.24 -4.10 6.52
C ILE A 127 26.56 -2.75 6.58
N ILE A 128 27.27 -1.72 7.05
CA ILE A 128 26.87 -0.32 6.91
C ILE A 128 27.62 0.27 5.72
N THR A 129 26.87 0.88 4.81
CA THR A 129 27.39 1.63 3.67
C THR A 129 27.14 3.13 3.85
N PRO A 130 27.91 4.00 3.20
CA PRO A 130 27.64 5.43 3.19
C PRO A 130 26.25 5.77 2.63
N ASN A 131 25.53 6.64 3.34
CA ASN A 131 24.35 7.30 2.80
C ASN A 131 24.78 8.61 2.12
N PHE A 132 24.99 8.55 0.80
CA PHE A 132 25.52 9.67 0.00
C PHE A 132 24.63 10.91 0.06
N TYR A 133 23.31 10.72 0.20
CA TYR A 133 22.39 11.83 0.37
C TYR A 133 22.66 12.58 1.68
N LYS A 134 22.67 11.85 2.81
CA LYS A 134 22.96 12.41 4.14
C LYS A 134 24.33 13.07 4.21
N LEU A 135 25.33 12.42 3.60
CA LEU A 135 26.69 12.93 3.57
C LEU A 135 26.79 14.22 2.74
N PHE A 136 26.07 14.32 1.62
CA PHE A 136 26.10 15.53 0.81
C PHE A 136 25.54 16.73 1.56
N ILE A 137 24.35 16.58 2.18
CA ILE A 137 23.69 17.67 2.89
C ILE A 137 24.46 18.10 4.14
N SER A 138 25.19 17.19 4.80
CA SER A 138 26.01 17.53 5.96
C SER A 138 27.27 18.30 5.56
N MET A 139 27.87 17.96 4.42
CA MET A 139 29.05 18.66 3.88
C MET A 139 28.70 19.97 3.18
N ASN A 140 27.47 20.11 2.67
CA ASN A 140 27.01 21.27 1.89
C ASN A 140 25.66 21.78 2.41
N PRO A 141 25.54 22.21 3.67
CA PRO A 141 24.26 22.56 4.29
C PRO A 141 23.56 23.76 3.65
N ASN A 142 24.30 24.60 2.92
CA ASN A 142 23.78 25.76 2.20
C ASN A 142 23.36 25.45 0.75
N HIS A 143 23.66 24.24 0.25
CA HIS A 143 23.30 23.83 -1.10
C HIS A 143 21.89 23.24 -1.10
N VAL A 144 20.97 23.87 -1.83
CA VAL A 144 19.62 23.33 -2.01
C VAL A 144 19.65 22.35 -3.18
N LEU A 145 19.52 21.06 -2.85
CA LEU A 145 19.53 20.00 -3.85
C LEU A 145 18.34 20.11 -4.80
N THR A 146 18.64 20.11 -6.10
CA THR A 146 17.64 19.96 -7.16
C THR A 146 17.07 18.53 -7.16
N LYS A 147 15.87 18.34 -7.73
CA LYS A 147 15.26 17.00 -7.84
C LYS A 147 16.20 15.97 -8.49
N ARG A 148 16.97 16.40 -9.49
CA ARG A 148 17.95 15.56 -10.20
C ARG A 148 19.11 15.14 -9.30
N GLU A 149 19.70 16.07 -8.55
CA GLU A 149 20.80 15.76 -7.64
C GLU A 149 20.34 14.80 -6.53
N ILE A 150 19.13 15.01 -6.00
CA ILE A 150 18.51 14.11 -5.03
C ILE A 150 18.43 12.68 -5.60
N GLN A 151 17.92 12.52 -6.82
CA GLN A 151 17.81 11.21 -7.47
C GLN A 151 19.16 10.52 -7.64
N ILE A 152 20.20 11.27 -8.04
CA ILE A 152 21.56 10.73 -8.18
C ILE A 152 22.09 10.25 -6.82
N LEU A 153 21.99 11.07 -5.77
CA LEU A 153 22.49 10.73 -4.43
C LEU A 153 21.74 9.54 -3.82
N VAL A 154 20.42 9.47 -4.02
CA VAL A 154 19.58 8.34 -3.60
C VAL A 154 19.95 7.08 -4.36
N ALA A 155 20.17 7.16 -5.68
CA ALA A 155 20.59 6.02 -6.49
C ALA A 155 21.95 5.48 -6.05
N LEU A 156 22.94 6.35 -5.80
CA LEU A 156 24.25 5.97 -5.26
C LEU A 156 24.13 5.29 -3.90
N THR A 157 23.30 5.84 -3.02
CA THR A 157 23.02 5.26 -1.68
C THR A 157 22.38 3.88 -1.77
N GLN A 158 21.52 3.62 -2.77
CA GLN A 158 20.87 2.32 -2.95
C GLN A 158 21.76 1.30 -3.66
N PHE A 159 22.63 1.76 -4.56
CA PHE A 159 23.41 0.90 -5.45
C PHE A 159 24.25 -0.10 -4.66
N MET A 160 25.08 0.40 -3.74
CA MET A 160 26.04 -0.44 -3.01
C MET A 160 25.34 -1.47 -2.10
N PRO A 161 24.38 -1.11 -1.23
CA PRO A 161 23.62 -2.08 -0.45
C PRO A 161 22.94 -3.17 -1.29
N ARG A 162 22.38 -2.82 -2.46
CA ARG A 162 21.67 -3.79 -3.30
C ARG A 162 22.61 -4.77 -3.99
N VAL A 163 23.75 -4.30 -4.49
CA VAL A 163 24.78 -5.18 -5.06
C VAL A 163 25.26 -6.15 -3.98
N LEU A 164 25.56 -5.64 -2.78
CA LEU A 164 25.98 -6.49 -1.67
C LEU A 164 24.88 -7.49 -1.27
N GLU A 165 23.62 -7.06 -1.13
CA GLU A 165 22.48 -7.95 -0.86
C GLU A 165 22.40 -9.08 -1.89
N GLN A 166 22.55 -8.78 -3.19
CA GLN A 166 22.61 -9.79 -4.23
C GLN A 166 23.79 -10.75 -4.04
N SER A 167 24.98 -10.25 -3.75
CA SER A 167 26.15 -11.09 -3.49
C SER A 167 25.91 -12.05 -2.32
N TYR A 168 25.33 -11.57 -1.21
CA TYR A 168 24.99 -12.41 -0.05
C TYR A 168 23.96 -13.49 -0.43
N ILE A 169 22.93 -13.12 -1.20
CA ILE A 169 21.86 -14.05 -1.56
C ILE A 169 22.35 -15.10 -2.54
N SER A 170 23.16 -14.71 -3.53
CA SER A 170 23.78 -15.65 -4.47
C SER A 170 24.73 -16.62 -3.78
N HIS A 171 25.50 -16.14 -2.79
CA HIS A 171 26.48 -16.95 -2.06
C HIS A 171 25.80 -17.92 -1.07
N TYR A 172 24.93 -17.40 -0.19
CA TYR A 172 24.37 -18.16 0.92
C TYR A 172 23.05 -18.87 0.59
N LYS A 173 22.38 -18.54 -0.52
CA LYS A 173 21.12 -19.14 -0.98
C LYS A 173 20.03 -19.23 0.13
N PRO A 174 19.71 -18.11 0.80
CA PRO A 174 18.72 -18.07 1.90
C PRO A 174 17.34 -18.59 1.50
N GLU A 175 16.73 -19.39 2.38
CA GLU A 175 15.43 -20.02 2.11
C GLU A 175 14.25 -19.07 2.29
N LEU A 176 14.41 -17.99 3.07
CA LEU A 176 13.32 -17.06 3.36
C LEU A 176 13.32 -15.83 2.44
N ASN A 177 14.31 -15.70 1.54
CA ASN A 177 14.25 -14.70 0.47
C ASN A 177 13.26 -15.14 -0.63
N GLY A 178 12.58 -14.16 -1.21
CA GLY A 178 11.70 -14.37 -2.37
C GLY A 178 10.21 -14.23 -2.09
N THR A 179 9.45 -14.43 -3.17
CA THR A 179 8.01 -14.63 -3.13
C THR A 179 7.68 -16.10 -2.88
N ASN A 180 6.41 -16.44 -2.68
CA ASN A 180 5.98 -17.82 -2.47
C ASN A 180 6.33 -18.75 -3.65
N ASN A 181 6.55 -18.18 -4.83
CA ASN A 181 6.87 -18.93 -6.05
C ASN A 181 8.39 -19.09 -6.25
N GLY A 182 9.19 -18.82 -5.21
CA GLY A 182 10.65 -18.99 -5.23
C GLY A 182 11.41 -17.90 -6.01
N SER A 183 10.73 -17.00 -6.72
CA SER A 183 11.38 -15.89 -7.41
C SER A 183 11.77 -14.78 -6.45
N TYR A 184 13.03 -14.35 -6.52
CA TYR A 184 13.56 -13.22 -5.78
C TYR A 184 14.13 -12.20 -6.76
N ASN A 185 13.40 -11.11 -6.96
CA ASN A 185 13.84 -10.01 -7.81
C ASN A 185 14.23 -8.84 -6.92
N VAL A 186 15.53 -8.56 -6.77
CA VAL A 186 15.95 -7.24 -6.26
C VAL A 186 15.67 -6.23 -7.34
N ILE A 187 14.72 -5.35 -7.03
CA ILE A 187 14.35 -4.27 -7.93
C ILE A 187 15.39 -3.18 -7.78
N PHE A 188 16.22 -3.01 -8.80
CA PHE A 188 17.06 -1.83 -8.95
C PHE A 188 16.20 -0.67 -9.45
N SER A 189 15.51 0.03 -8.55
CA SER A 189 14.64 1.17 -8.88
C SER A 189 15.37 2.33 -9.58
N PHE A 190 16.71 2.31 -9.61
CA PHE A 190 17.55 3.27 -10.31
C PHE A 190 17.96 2.82 -11.72
N THR A 191 17.39 1.76 -12.30
CA THR A 191 17.68 1.40 -13.72
C THR A 191 16.71 2.03 -14.70
N LYS A 192 15.59 2.57 -14.22
CA LYS A 192 14.59 3.31 -15.00
C LYS A 192 14.72 4.80 -14.71
N TRP A 193 15.75 5.42 -15.27
CA TRP A 193 15.83 6.88 -15.27
C TRP A 193 14.86 7.39 -16.31
N ASP A 194 14.09 8.40 -15.93
CA ASP A 194 13.44 9.24 -16.93
C ASP A 194 14.54 10.10 -17.58
N PRO A 195 14.87 9.89 -18.86
CA PRO A 195 15.90 10.67 -19.54
C PRO A 195 15.54 12.16 -19.56
N GLU A 196 14.24 12.50 -19.53
CA GLU A 196 13.78 13.88 -19.50
C GLU A 196 14.17 14.57 -18.18
N LEU A 197 14.23 13.85 -17.05
CA LEU A 197 14.73 14.39 -15.77
C LEU A 197 16.26 14.62 -15.77
N ILE A 198 16.97 13.99 -16.70
CA ILE A 198 18.42 14.13 -16.89
C ILE A 198 18.71 15.32 -17.83
N THR A 199 17.85 15.55 -18.83
CA THR A 199 17.99 16.60 -19.86
C THR A 199 17.23 17.89 -19.57
N ASP A 200 16.26 17.91 -18.64
CA ASP A 200 15.59 19.12 -18.14
C ASP A 200 16.56 19.98 -17.31
N SER A 201 17.52 20.57 -18.01
CA SER A 201 18.31 21.70 -17.53
C SER A 201 17.50 23.00 -17.54
N ASN A 202 16.29 23.03 -18.11
CA ASN A 202 15.73 24.27 -18.62
C ASN A 202 14.27 24.61 -18.31
N LYS A 203 13.52 23.86 -17.47
CA LYS A 203 12.09 24.24 -17.27
C LYS A 203 11.52 24.35 -15.87
N ASN A 204 12.21 24.00 -14.78
CA ASN A 204 11.59 24.17 -13.46
C ASN A 204 12.45 24.70 -12.30
N ASP A 205 13.78 24.85 -12.40
CA ASP A 205 14.58 25.16 -11.19
C ASP A 205 15.40 26.47 -11.18
N LEU A 206 15.46 27.26 -12.26
CA LEU A 206 16.10 28.60 -12.23
C LEU A 206 15.35 29.63 -13.08
N GLY A 207 14.04 29.74 -12.88
CA GLY A 207 13.27 30.91 -13.31
C GLY A 207 13.67 32.14 -12.49
N VAL A 208 14.81 32.74 -12.81
CA VAL A 208 15.33 33.99 -12.24
C VAL A 208 14.38 35.18 -12.44
N ASN A 209 13.28 35.04 -13.19
CA ASN A 209 12.27 36.09 -13.40
C ASN A 209 10.83 35.65 -13.07
N SER A 210 10.59 35.15 -11.85
CA SER A 210 9.23 34.95 -11.35
C SER A 210 9.08 35.63 -9.99
N LEU A 211 8.36 36.75 -10.00
CA LEU A 211 7.91 37.50 -8.84
C LEU A 211 7.08 36.59 -7.91
N ASN A 212 7.72 35.97 -6.91
CA ASN A 212 7.24 35.70 -5.55
C ASN A 212 8.05 34.55 -4.93
N LYS A 213 9.26 34.85 -4.44
CA LYS A 213 10.02 33.98 -3.52
C LYS A 213 9.26 33.66 -2.22
N SER A 214 8.16 34.37 -1.94
CA SER A 214 7.28 34.21 -0.77
C SER A 214 6.40 32.95 -0.78
N ASN A 215 6.49 32.05 -1.77
CA ASN A 215 5.63 30.87 -1.86
C ASN A 215 6.38 29.54 -2.02
N ALA A 216 7.68 29.48 -1.76
CA ALA A 216 8.43 28.23 -1.83
C ALA A 216 8.06 27.30 -0.65
N TYR A 217 7.81 26.02 -0.97
CA TYR A 217 7.64 24.95 0.01
C TYR A 217 9.00 24.31 0.28
N LYS A 218 9.39 24.20 1.54
CA LYS A 218 10.68 23.65 1.97
C LYS A 218 10.46 22.43 2.88
N ALA A 219 11.28 21.42 2.69
CA ALA A 219 11.43 20.30 3.62
C ALA A 219 12.73 20.50 4.41
N ILE A 220 12.64 20.39 5.72
CA ILE A 220 13.73 20.71 6.64
C ILE A 220 13.95 19.52 7.58
N ASP A 221 15.18 19.05 7.73
CA ASP A 221 15.50 17.94 8.64
C ASP A 221 15.51 18.37 10.13
N GLU A 222 15.87 17.43 11.01
CA GLU A 222 15.99 17.67 12.44
C GLU A 222 17.07 18.69 12.83
N ASN A 223 18.09 18.87 11.97
CA ASN A 223 19.19 19.82 12.15
C ASN A 223 18.90 21.19 11.54
N LYS A 224 17.66 21.44 11.11
CA LYS A 224 17.22 22.67 10.43
C LYS A 224 17.86 22.90 9.06
N ILE A 225 18.38 21.85 8.42
CA ILE A 225 18.95 21.90 7.08
C ILE A 225 17.82 21.74 6.05
N ILE A 226 17.80 22.60 5.02
CA ILE A 226 16.84 22.47 3.91
C ILE A 226 17.29 21.28 3.06
N VAL A 227 16.51 20.21 3.09
CA VAL A 227 16.82 18.96 2.38
C VAL A 227 16.14 18.87 1.02
N ALA A 228 15.06 19.62 0.81
CA ALA A 228 14.41 19.78 -0.49
C ALA A 228 13.56 21.05 -0.53
N SER A 229 13.35 21.61 -1.72
CA SER A 229 12.40 22.70 -1.93
C SER A 229 11.67 22.57 -3.27
N SER A 230 10.48 23.17 -3.36
CA SER A 230 9.76 23.33 -4.62
C SER A 230 8.79 24.52 -4.55
N TYR A 231 8.52 25.16 -5.68
CA TYR A 231 7.48 26.19 -5.80
C TYR A 231 6.06 25.63 -5.85
N SER A 232 5.89 24.29 -5.84
CA SER A 232 4.58 23.66 -5.80
C SER A 232 4.52 22.51 -4.79
N LEU A 233 3.36 22.32 -4.17
CA LEU A 233 3.10 21.16 -3.30
C LEU A 233 3.26 19.83 -4.04
N ASN A 234 2.88 19.78 -5.32
CA ASN A 234 3.01 18.59 -6.14
C ASN A 234 4.47 18.25 -6.42
N GLY A 235 5.29 19.26 -6.71
CA GLY A 235 6.73 19.13 -6.90
C GLY A 235 7.40 18.61 -5.62
N LEU A 236 7.11 19.24 -4.48
CA LEU A 236 7.65 18.79 -3.20
C LEU A 236 7.17 17.36 -2.85
N ALA A 237 5.90 17.02 -3.12
CA ALA A 237 5.34 15.68 -2.89
C ALA A 237 6.09 14.61 -3.70
N SER A 238 6.37 14.91 -4.97
CA SER A 238 7.16 14.04 -5.84
C SER A 238 8.58 13.84 -5.30
N ILE A 239 9.26 14.92 -4.87
CA ILE A 239 10.62 14.86 -4.34
C ILE A 239 10.69 14.04 -3.04
N LEU A 240 9.74 14.25 -2.13
CA LEU A 240 9.72 13.58 -0.82
C LEU A 240 9.18 12.14 -0.89
N GLY A 241 8.52 11.76 -1.99
CA GLY A 241 7.80 10.50 -2.11
C GLY A 241 6.57 10.43 -1.19
N LEU A 242 5.91 11.57 -0.99
CA LEU A 242 4.71 11.73 -0.17
C LEU A 242 3.49 12.03 -1.04
N SER A 243 2.29 11.80 -0.51
CA SER A 243 1.08 12.31 -1.16
C SER A 243 0.95 13.81 -0.92
N VAL A 244 0.32 14.52 -1.86
CA VAL A 244 0.02 15.96 -1.71
C VAL A 244 -0.84 16.20 -0.46
N ALA A 245 -1.78 15.30 -0.16
CA ALA A 245 -2.57 15.35 1.06
C ALA A 245 -1.71 15.22 2.32
N GLY A 246 -0.70 14.34 2.30
CA GLY A 246 0.28 14.20 3.38
C GLY A 246 1.09 15.46 3.60
N ILE A 247 1.60 16.08 2.52
CA ILE A 247 2.30 17.37 2.63
C ILE A 247 1.39 18.44 3.21
N LYS A 248 0.16 18.60 2.69
CA LYS A 248 -0.80 19.59 3.20
C LYS A 248 -1.10 19.41 4.68
N TYR A 249 -1.17 18.16 5.16
CA TYR A 249 -1.38 17.85 6.56
C TYR A 249 -0.22 18.31 7.45
N HIS A 250 1.03 18.11 7.02
CA HIS A 250 2.22 18.47 7.79
C HIS A 250 2.68 19.92 7.58
N LEU A 251 2.16 20.62 6.57
CA LEU A 251 2.58 21.96 6.19
C LEU A 251 2.38 23.00 7.31
N GLY A 252 3.51 23.57 7.74
CA GLY A 252 3.60 24.60 8.77
C GLY A 252 3.43 24.06 10.19
N ARG A 253 3.36 22.74 10.40
CA ARG A 253 3.18 22.15 11.73
C ARG A 253 4.51 21.79 12.37
N GLU A 254 4.56 21.83 13.69
CA GLU A 254 5.67 21.29 14.51
C GLU A 254 5.61 19.76 14.54
N SER A 255 5.72 19.14 13.37
CA SER A 255 5.72 17.68 13.21
C SER A 255 6.67 17.28 12.10
N PHE A 256 7.36 16.16 12.31
CA PHE A 256 8.16 15.52 11.28
C PHE A 256 7.32 14.47 10.54
N VAL A 257 7.56 14.37 9.24
CA VAL A 257 7.03 13.32 8.37
C VAL A 257 8.19 12.64 7.67
N PHE A 258 8.12 11.32 7.54
CA PHE A 258 9.17 10.55 6.89
C PHE A 258 9.11 10.72 5.36
N ALA A 259 10.08 11.44 4.78
CA ALA A 259 10.28 11.57 3.35
C ALA A 259 10.83 10.27 2.77
N LYS A 260 9.94 9.39 2.29
CA LYS A 260 10.27 8.05 1.80
C LYS A 260 11.34 8.04 0.71
N ALA A 261 11.32 9.02 -0.18
CA ALA A 261 12.30 9.11 -1.26
C ALA A 261 13.71 9.47 -0.76
N LEU A 262 13.81 10.19 0.35
CA LEU A 262 15.07 10.69 0.92
C LEU A 262 15.62 9.80 2.04
N GLY A 263 14.75 9.01 2.69
CA GLY A 263 15.13 8.20 3.85
C GLY A 263 15.33 9.00 5.14
N LEU A 264 14.65 10.14 5.27
CA LEU A 264 14.80 11.11 6.35
C LEU A 264 13.45 11.57 6.91
N ASP A 265 13.44 11.95 8.18
CA ASP A 265 12.34 12.67 8.78
C ASP A 265 12.48 14.17 8.50
N VAL A 266 11.42 14.80 7.99
CA VAL A 266 11.43 16.21 7.59
C VAL A 266 10.21 16.94 8.14
N SER A 267 10.41 18.18 8.56
CA SER A 267 9.34 19.16 8.75
C SER A 267 9.06 19.85 7.42
N ILE A 268 7.81 20.25 7.18
CA ILE A 268 7.40 20.89 5.93
C ILE A 268 6.93 22.30 6.25
N ILE A 269 7.55 23.30 5.64
CA ILE A 269 7.18 24.71 5.81
C ILE A 269 6.89 25.36 4.45
N GLN A 270 6.15 26.47 4.49
CA GLN A 270 6.05 27.39 3.36
C GLN A 270 6.69 28.71 3.81
N GLU A 271 7.56 29.26 2.98
CA GLU A 271 8.20 30.54 3.23
C GLU A 271 7.14 31.64 3.42
N GLY A 272 7.32 32.50 4.43
CA GLY A 272 6.37 33.57 4.74
C GLY A 272 5.07 33.15 5.47
N LEU A 273 4.88 31.87 5.79
CA LEU A 273 3.75 31.40 6.59
C LEU A 273 4.17 31.11 8.03
N GLU A 274 3.36 31.60 8.97
CA GLU A 274 3.53 31.31 10.39
C GLU A 274 3.32 29.82 10.72
N SER A 275 3.98 29.37 11.78
CA SER A 275 3.78 28.03 12.33
C SER A 275 2.33 27.83 12.73
N LYS A 276 1.72 26.73 12.28
CA LYS A 276 0.41 26.25 12.72
C LYS A 276 0.46 25.55 14.09
N GLY A 277 1.62 25.57 14.76
CA GLY A 277 1.87 24.92 16.03
C GLY A 277 1.93 23.39 15.93
N LYS A 278 1.88 22.71 17.07
CA LYS A 278 1.75 21.25 17.13
C LYS A 278 0.46 20.82 16.44
N PRO A 279 0.44 19.67 15.74
CA PRO A 279 -0.82 19.13 15.27
C PRO A 279 -1.76 19.03 16.48
N ALA A 280 -2.86 19.80 16.47
CA ALA A 280 -4.03 19.36 17.25
C ALA A 280 -4.28 17.93 16.77
N ASP A 281 -4.35 16.97 17.68
CA ASP A 281 -4.50 15.55 17.36
C ASP A 281 -5.76 15.33 16.51
N PHE A 282 -5.69 15.59 15.21
CA PHE A 282 -6.84 15.47 14.32
C PHE A 282 -7.12 13.98 14.07
N TYR A 283 -6.12 13.12 14.27
CA TYR A 283 -6.30 11.68 14.34
C TYR A 283 -6.84 11.18 15.71
N ASN A 284 -6.82 12.02 16.75
CA ASN A 284 -7.67 11.86 17.94
C ASN A 284 -8.82 12.87 17.94
N SER A 285 -9.32 13.32 16.78
CA SER A 285 -10.77 13.41 16.71
C SER A 285 -11.18 11.96 16.93
N LYS A 286 -11.53 11.60 18.18
CA LYS A 286 -12.14 10.32 18.48
C LYS A 286 -13.18 10.18 17.38
N LYS A 287 -12.94 9.31 16.37
CA LYS A 287 -14.04 8.87 15.49
C LYS A 287 -15.07 8.49 16.52
N LYS A 288 -16.15 9.27 16.71
CA LYS A 288 -17.10 9.02 17.79
C LYS A 288 -17.39 7.54 17.67
N GLN A 289 -16.87 6.74 18.60
CA GLN A 289 -17.15 5.32 18.63
C GLN A 289 -18.63 5.35 18.96
N ARG A 290 -19.42 5.11 17.92
CA ARG A 290 -20.86 5.01 18.06
C ARG A 290 -21.11 3.55 18.31
N ASP A 291 -21.98 3.27 19.26
CA ASP A 291 -22.37 1.92 19.57
C ASP A 291 -23.00 1.27 18.32
N PRO A 292 -22.90 -0.06 18.18
CA PRO A 292 -23.60 -0.79 17.13
C PRO A 292 -25.10 -0.52 17.21
N LEU A 293 -25.76 -0.41 16.05
CA LEU A 293 -27.22 -0.31 16.01
C LEU A 293 -27.86 -1.61 16.49
N GLU A 294 -28.73 -1.53 17.49
CA GLU A 294 -29.57 -2.64 17.94
C GLU A 294 -31.00 -2.45 17.41
N LEU A 295 -31.47 -3.38 16.57
CA LEU A 295 -32.83 -3.38 16.05
C LEU A 295 -33.77 -4.08 17.04
N LYS A 296 -35.05 -3.68 17.04
CA LYS A 296 -36.08 -4.40 17.81
C LYS A 296 -36.52 -5.63 17.03
N ASN A 297 -36.66 -6.75 17.74
CA ASN A 297 -37.22 -8.01 17.22
C ASN A 297 -36.42 -8.68 16.08
N MET A 298 -35.24 -8.18 15.71
CA MET A 298 -34.38 -8.82 14.71
C MET A 298 -32.90 -8.49 14.90
N SER A 299 -32.03 -9.35 14.39
CA SER A 299 -30.58 -9.12 14.36
C SER A 299 -30.17 -8.40 13.09
N LEU A 300 -29.11 -7.60 13.12
CA LEU A 300 -28.51 -7.07 11.89
C LEU A 300 -28.11 -8.21 10.94
N SER A 301 -27.68 -9.35 11.44
CA SER A 301 -27.28 -10.51 10.63
C SER A 301 -28.44 -11.24 9.95
N SER A 302 -29.69 -11.02 10.38
CA SER A 302 -30.87 -11.58 9.72
C SER A 302 -31.39 -10.72 8.56
N LEU A 303 -30.79 -9.54 8.32
CA LEU A 303 -31.13 -8.70 7.18
C LEU A 303 -30.67 -9.34 5.86
N GLU A 304 -31.42 -9.14 4.78
CA GLU A 304 -31.06 -9.69 3.47
C GLU A 304 -29.72 -9.10 3.00
N LEU A 305 -28.84 -9.97 2.49
CA LEU A 305 -27.60 -9.56 1.86
C LEU A 305 -27.87 -8.71 0.61
N GLY A 306 -27.03 -7.69 0.39
CA GLY A 306 -27.13 -6.81 -0.79
C GLY A 306 -28.09 -5.63 -0.65
N TYR A 307 -28.82 -5.51 0.46
CA TYR A 307 -29.71 -4.37 0.72
C TYR A 307 -29.22 -3.48 1.87
N ILE A 308 -29.60 -2.21 1.77
CA ILE A 308 -29.51 -1.23 2.85
C ILE A 308 -30.94 -0.86 3.22
N TYR A 309 -31.22 -0.91 4.51
CA TYR A 309 -32.50 -0.65 5.13
C TYR A 309 -32.48 0.71 5.82
N VAL A 310 -33.60 1.40 5.74
CA VAL A 310 -33.89 2.64 6.47
C VAL A 310 -34.98 2.28 7.46
N PHE A 311 -34.69 2.38 8.74
CA PHE A 311 -35.62 2.15 9.83
C PHE A 311 -36.11 3.49 10.39
N ASN A 312 -37.37 3.52 10.81
CA ASN A 312 -37.89 4.62 11.62
C ASN A 312 -37.19 4.66 12.99
N LEU A 313 -37.47 5.70 13.77
CA LEU A 313 -36.89 5.88 15.11
C LEU A 313 -37.27 4.76 16.09
N ASP A 314 -38.33 4.01 15.82
CA ASP A 314 -38.74 2.84 16.61
C ASP A 314 -37.78 1.63 16.49
N LYS A 315 -36.89 1.63 15.49
CA LYS A 315 -35.95 0.54 15.12
C LYS A 315 -36.62 -0.80 14.79
N GLU A 316 -37.89 -0.75 14.43
CA GLU A 316 -38.71 -1.91 14.09
C GLU A 316 -39.32 -1.73 12.70
N THR A 317 -39.90 -0.56 12.45
CA THR A 317 -40.58 -0.28 11.19
C THR A 317 -39.57 0.06 10.10
N ILE A 318 -39.52 -0.77 9.05
CA ILE A 318 -38.73 -0.49 7.85
C ILE A 318 -39.47 0.57 7.01
N PHE A 319 -38.83 1.72 6.83
CA PHE A 319 -39.32 2.79 5.95
C PHE A 319 -39.07 2.46 4.47
N ILE A 320 -37.85 2.02 4.13
CA ILE A 320 -37.50 1.60 2.77
C ILE A 320 -36.29 0.67 2.77
N LYS A 321 -36.18 -0.21 1.78
CA LYS A 321 -34.93 -0.93 1.44
C LYS A 321 -34.52 -0.69 -0.01
N LYS A 322 -33.21 -0.53 -0.27
CA LYS A 322 -32.64 -0.43 -1.63
C LYS A 322 -31.31 -1.16 -1.71
N ALA A 323 -30.93 -1.56 -2.92
CA ALA A 323 -29.69 -2.31 -3.16
C ALA A 323 -28.40 -1.46 -3.06
N SER A 324 -28.48 -0.13 -2.98
CA SER A 324 -27.30 0.74 -3.00
C SER A 324 -27.44 2.00 -2.15
N SER A 325 -26.32 2.46 -1.59
CA SER A 325 -26.26 3.70 -0.80
C SER A 325 -26.67 4.94 -1.62
N PRO A 326 -26.27 5.10 -2.90
CA PRO A 326 -26.80 6.17 -3.73
C PRO A 326 -28.33 6.11 -3.91
N GLY A 327 -28.89 4.90 -4.05
CA GLY A 327 -30.34 4.70 -4.15
C GLY A 327 -31.08 5.14 -2.89
N ILE A 328 -30.58 4.77 -1.71
CA ILE A 328 -31.12 5.27 -0.43
C ILE A 328 -31.01 6.78 -0.32
N PHE A 329 -29.82 7.35 -0.57
CA PHE A 329 -29.59 8.78 -0.43
C PHE A 329 -30.51 9.62 -1.31
N LYS A 330 -30.66 9.22 -2.59
CA LYS A 330 -31.57 9.88 -3.55
C LYS A 330 -33.03 9.79 -3.10
N PHE A 331 -33.44 8.64 -2.56
CA PHE A 331 -34.80 8.43 -2.12
C PHE A 331 -35.15 9.31 -0.91
N ILE A 332 -34.28 9.33 0.12
CA ILE A 332 -34.56 10.07 1.35
C ILE A 332 -34.15 11.55 1.30
N ASN A 333 -33.50 12.00 0.21
CA ASN A 333 -33.15 13.39 -0.07
C ASN A 333 -33.41 13.76 -1.56
N PRO A 334 -34.67 13.71 -2.04
CA PRO A 334 -34.98 13.94 -3.45
C PRO A 334 -34.52 15.31 -3.97
N ASN A 335 -34.68 16.39 -3.19
CA ASN A 335 -34.37 17.76 -3.65
C ASN A 335 -32.87 18.06 -3.62
N ILE A 336 -32.17 17.68 -2.55
CA ILE A 336 -30.70 17.79 -2.47
C ILE A 336 -30.06 16.96 -3.57
N SER A 337 -30.49 15.71 -3.77
CA SER A 337 -29.83 14.83 -4.73
C SER A 337 -30.03 15.26 -6.18
N ALA A 338 -31.17 15.86 -6.53
CA ALA A 338 -31.44 16.40 -7.87
C ALA A 338 -30.54 17.59 -8.24
N LYS A 339 -30.01 18.33 -7.27
CA LYS A 339 -29.19 19.53 -7.47
C LYS A 339 -27.68 19.27 -7.39
N LEU A 340 -27.26 18.04 -7.09
CA LEU A 340 -25.85 17.72 -6.85
C LEU A 340 -25.17 17.12 -8.09
N GLU A 341 -24.03 17.70 -8.44
CA GLU A 341 -23.09 17.11 -9.39
C GLU A 341 -22.56 15.74 -8.90
N PRO A 342 -22.18 14.80 -9.79
CA PRO A 342 -21.81 13.44 -9.43
C PRO A 342 -20.74 13.30 -8.34
N ARG A 343 -19.73 14.19 -8.34
CA ARG A 343 -18.66 14.20 -7.32
C ARG A 343 -19.18 14.61 -5.94
N ALA A 344 -20.04 15.62 -5.89
CA ALA A 344 -20.63 16.12 -4.66
C ALA A 344 -21.64 15.11 -4.09
N LEU A 345 -22.43 14.49 -4.96
CA LEU A 345 -23.33 13.38 -4.61
C LEU A 345 -22.56 12.24 -3.94
N LYS A 346 -21.44 11.81 -4.54
CA LYS A 346 -20.59 10.75 -3.97
C LYS A 346 -20.12 11.10 -2.55
N SER A 347 -19.62 12.32 -2.34
CA SER A 347 -19.17 12.76 -1.01
C SER A 347 -20.30 12.75 0.03
N LYS A 348 -21.52 13.13 -0.36
CA LYS A 348 -22.69 13.10 0.54
C LYS A 348 -23.13 11.67 0.86
N VAL A 349 -23.13 10.80 -0.15
CA VAL A 349 -23.39 9.36 0.03
C VAL A 349 -22.37 8.74 0.97
N ASP A 350 -21.08 9.02 0.78
CA ASP A 350 -20.01 8.51 1.65
C ASP A 350 -20.22 8.96 3.10
N ASN A 351 -20.61 10.22 3.33
CA ASN A 351 -20.96 10.70 4.66
C ASN A 351 -22.15 9.93 5.26
N MET A 352 -23.24 9.76 4.51
CA MET A 352 -24.40 8.96 4.94
C MET A 352 -24.00 7.53 5.34
N THR A 353 -23.10 6.89 4.59
CA THR A 353 -22.66 5.51 4.91
C THR A 353 -21.96 5.40 6.27
N THR A 354 -21.44 6.51 6.81
CA THR A 354 -20.84 6.52 8.15
C THR A 354 -21.87 6.29 9.28
N TYR A 355 -23.17 6.37 8.99
CA TYR A 355 -24.27 6.14 9.94
C TYR A 355 -24.79 4.70 9.91
N ILE A 356 -24.43 3.89 8.90
CA ILE A 356 -24.95 2.53 8.76
C ILE A 356 -24.44 1.62 9.88
N ASN A 357 -25.34 0.81 10.45
CA ASN A 357 -25.12 -0.12 11.57
C ASN A 357 -24.61 0.56 12.84
N LYS A 358 -24.88 1.85 12.99
CA LYS A 358 -24.50 2.61 14.18
C LYS A 358 -25.72 3.18 14.84
N GLU A 359 -25.66 3.30 16.15
CA GLU A 359 -26.62 3.97 16.99
C GLU A 359 -26.55 5.49 16.74
N ALA A 360 -27.04 5.90 15.58
CA ALA A 360 -26.89 7.24 15.05
C ALA A 360 -28.03 7.60 14.10
N ILE A 361 -28.78 8.63 14.49
CA ILE A 361 -29.87 9.16 13.68
C ILE A 361 -29.30 9.93 12.48
N TYR A 362 -29.71 9.54 11.27
CA TYR A 362 -29.46 10.27 10.04
C TYR A 362 -30.65 11.17 9.73
N LYS A 363 -30.42 12.48 9.67
CA LYS A 363 -31.43 13.47 9.29
C LYS A 363 -31.43 13.66 7.78
N SER A 364 -32.59 13.53 7.15
CA SER A 364 -32.79 13.67 5.72
C SER A 364 -34.01 14.57 5.43
N GLU A 365 -34.31 14.80 4.15
CA GLU A 365 -35.48 15.59 3.76
C GLU A 365 -36.81 14.91 4.08
N LEU A 366 -36.83 13.57 4.09
CA LEU A 366 -38.03 12.77 4.38
C LEU A 366 -38.20 12.42 5.86
N GLY A 367 -37.25 12.81 6.72
CA GLY A 367 -37.35 12.56 8.17
C GLY A 367 -36.04 12.17 8.83
N GLU A 368 -36.16 11.55 9.99
CA GLU A 368 -35.04 11.08 10.81
C GLU A 368 -35.05 9.56 10.91
N PHE A 369 -33.93 8.92 10.58
CA PHE A 369 -33.88 7.47 10.38
C PHE A 369 -32.63 6.83 10.98
N PHE A 370 -32.74 5.53 11.27
CA PHE A 370 -31.58 4.64 11.44
C PHE A 370 -31.28 3.91 10.13
N LEU A 371 -30.00 3.71 9.85
CA LEU A 371 -29.56 3.01 8.64
C LEU A 371 -28.93 1.68 9.02
N ALA A 372 -29.37 0.60 8.40
CA ALA A 372 -28.92 -0.74 8.70
C ALA A 372 -28.60 -1.54 7.44
N LYS A 373 -27.70 -2.51 7.57
CA LYS A 373 -27.41 -3.54 6.58
C LYS A 373 -26.86 -4.77 7.29
N ASN A 374 -26.91 -5.92 6.63
CA ASN A 374 -26.26 -7.11 7.15
C ASN A 374 -24.75 -6.84 7.45
N PRO A 375 -24.17 -7.25 8.60
CA PRO A 375 -22.75 -7.07 8.89
C PRO A 375 -21.84 -7.74 7.85
N ASP A 376 -22.29 -8.84 7.25
CA ASP A 376 -21.62 -9.54 6.16
C ASP A 376 -21.84 -8.86 4.79
N TYR A 377 -22.38 -7.64 4.79
CA TYR A 377 -22.41 -6.76 3.63
C TYR A 377 -20.98 -6.32 3.29
N ALA A 378 -20.26 -7.19 2.59
CA ALA A 378 -19.02 -6.86 1.96
C ALA A 378 -19.32 -5.92 0.78
N ILE A 379 -18.79 -4.70 0.87
CA ILE A 379 -18.89 -3.65 -0.16
C ILE A 379 -18.27 -4.09 -1.51
N ASN A 380 -17.60 -5.26 -1.54
CA ASN A 380 -17.08 -5.93 -2.73
C ASN A 380 -17.58 -7.38 -2.92
N ALA A 381 -18.47 -7.91 -2.06
CA ALA A 381 -19.24 -9.10 -2.38
C ALA A 381 -20.43 -8.65 -3.23
N LYS A 382 -20.14 -8.28 -4.48
CA LYS A 382 -21.16 -8.21 -5.51
C LYS A 382 -21.63 -9.65 -5.75
N ILE A 383 -22.60 -10.10 -4.96
CA ILE A 383 -23.39 -11.30 -5.18
C ILE A 383 -22.52 -12.58 -5.06
N PRO A 384 -23.03 -13.73 -4.56
CA PRO A 384 -22.31 -14.99 -4.79
C PRO A 384 -22.10 -15.15 -6.29
N ILE A 385 -20.83 -15.32 -6.68
CA ILE A 385 -20.47 -15.56 -8.07
C ILE A 385 -20.60 -17.06 -8.28
N ILE A 386 -21.33 -17.43 -9.32
CA ILE A 386 -21.58 -18.81 -9.67
C ILE A 386 -20.70 -19.14 -10.86
N LEU A 387 -19.77 -20.05 -10.64
CA LEU A 387 -18.91 -20.59 -11.68
C LEU A 387 -19.62 -21.80 -12.29
N VAL A 388 -20.02 -21.70 -13.56
CA VAL A 388 -20.67 -22.80 -14.28
C VAL A 388 -19.66 -23.45 -15.20
N ASN A 389 -19.47 -24.76 -15.06
CA ASN A 389 -18.72 -25.57 -16.00
C ASN A 389 -19.65 -25.98 -17.15
N VAL A 390 -19.41 -25.46 -18.34
CA VAL A 390 -20.30 -25.70 -19.50
C VAL A 390 -20.25 -27.14 -20.02
N LYS A 391 -19.20 -27.90 -19.70
CA LYS A 391 -19.05 -29.30 -20.14
C LYS A 391 -19.76 -30.28 -19.21
N THR A 392 -19.69 -30.04 -17.91
CA THR A 392 -20.33 -30.90 -16.90
C THR A 392 -21.69 -30.39 -16.46
N ASN A 393 -22.06 -29.17 -16.87
CA ASN A 393 -23.27 -28.47 -16.46
C ASN A 393 -23.41 -28.36 -14.92
N THR A 394 -22.29 -28.19 -14.22
CA THR A 394 -22.24 -28.03 -12.77
C THR A 394 -21.93 -26.59 -12.38
N ALA A 395 -22.59 -26.10 -11.35
CA ALA A 395 -22.43 -24.77 -10.78
C ALA A 395 -21.74 -24.83 -9.41
N ILE A 396 -20.73 -23.98 -9.20
CA ILE A 396 -20.00 -23.86 -7.93
C ILE A 396 -20.13 -22.45 -7.37
N PHE A 397 -20.44 -22.35 -6.08
CA PHE A 397 -20.64 -21.08 -5.38
C PHE A 397 -19.33 -20.48 -4.90
N CYS A 398 -19.11 -19.22 -5.26
CA CYS A 398 -18.00 -18.44 -4.78
C CYS A 398 -18.50 -17.29 -3.90
N ASN A 399 -18.12 -17.33 -2.62
CA ASN A 399 -18.49 -16.32 -1.63
C ASN A 399 -17.89 -14.92 -1.91
N SER A 400 -16.91 -14.84 -2.83
CA SER A 400 -16.33 -13.58 -3.28
C SER A 400 -15.67 -13.69 -4.65
N LYS A 401 -15.37 -12.55 -5.29
CA LYS A 401 -14.47 -12.48 -6.46
C LYS A 401 -13.12 -13.13 -6.20
N ARG A 402 -12.62 -13.03 -4.96
CA ARG A 402 -11.32 -13.58 -4.58
C ARG A 402 -11.32 -15.09 -4.54
N SER A 403 -12.33 -15.68 -3.90
CA SER A 403 -12.50 -17.13 -3.89
C SER A 403 -12.75 -17.68 -5.29
N CYS A 404 -13.50 -16.95 -6.12
CA CYS A 404 -13.74 -17.31 -7.52
C CYS A 404 -12.46 -17.29 -8.36
N ALA A 405 -11.65 -16.22 -8.25
CA ALA A 405 -10.37 -16.12 -8.95
C ALA A 405 -9.40 -17.23 -8.54
N GLN A 406 -9.37 -17.56 -7.24
CA GLN A 406 -8.53 -18.63 -6.72
C GLN A 406 -8.99 -20.00 -7.22
N LEU A 407 -10.29 -20.30 -7.14
CA LEU A 407 -10.85 -21.55 -7.67
C LEU A 407 -10.59 -21.72 -9.17
N LEU A 408 -10.80 -20.67 -9.96
CA LEU A 408 -10.47 -20.68 -11.39
C LEU A 408 -8.97 -20.88 -11.64
N SER A 409 -8.11 -20.28 -10.80
CA SER A 409 -6.66 -20.44 -10.91
C SER A 409 -6.25 -21.89 -10.68
N ASP A 410 -6.87 -22.54 -9.68
CA ASP A 410 -6.61 -23.93 -9.32
C ASP A 410 -7.14 -24.88 -10.43
N LEU A 411 -8.36 -24.64 -10.95
CA LEU A 411 -8.99 -25.48 -11.98
C LEU A 411 -8.33 -25.35 -13.37
N LEU A 412 -7.69 -24.22 -13.67
CA LEU A 412 -7.05 -23.96 -14.96
C LEU A 412 -5.52 -24.05 -14.90
N GLU A 413 -4.95 -24.33 -13.72
CA GLU A 413 -3.50 -24.34 -13.47
C GLU A 413 -2.79 -23.05 -13.91
N GLN A 414 -3.46 -21.90 -13.74
CA GLN A 414 -2.98 -20.58 -14.20
C GLN A 414 -3.24 -19.50 -13.15
N ASN A 415 -2.36 -18.51 -13.03
CA ASN A 415 -2.53 -17.45 -12.04
C ASN A 415 -3.53 -16.37 -12.52
N ILE A 416 -4.81 -16.55 -12.21
CA ILE A 416 -5.86 -15.58 -12.52
C ILE A 416 -5.94 -14.55 -11.39
N GLN A 417 -5.41 -13.35 -11.65
CA GLN A 417 -5.46 -12.27 -10.68
C GLN A 417 -6.90 -11.75 -10.50
N LEU A 418 -7.22 -11.30 -9.27
CA LEU A 418 -8.49 -10.64 -8.93
C LEU A 418 -8.85 -9.48 -9.89
N GLY A 419 -7.81 -8.77 -10.38
CA GLY A 419 -7.96 -7.68 -11.34
C GLY A 419 -8.48 -8.15 -12.70
N THR A 420 -8.19 -9.38 -13.11
CA THR A 420 -8.59 -9.95 -14.42
C THR A 420 -10.10 -10.13 -14.48
N LEU A 421 -10.73 -10.69 -13.44
CA LEU A 421 -12.19 -10.83 -13.34
C LEU A 421 -12.94 -9.49 -13.38
N SER A 422 -12.29 -8.41 -12.96
CA SER A 422 -12.89 -7.07 -12.90
C SER A 422 -12.55 -6.19 -14.11
N LYS A 423 -11.46 -6.48 -14.83
CA LYS A 423 -11.06 -5.77 -16.05
C LYS A 423 -11.74 -6.31 -17.30
N ASN A 424 -12.03 -7.61 -17.34
CA ASN A 424 -12.58 -8.27 -18.52
C ASN A 424 -14.13 -8.37 -18.51
N ASN A 425 -14.80 -7.87 -17.46
CA ASN A 425 -16.26 -7.94 -17.32
C ASN A 425 -16.89 -9.33 -17.50
N TRP A 426 -16.17 -10.41 -17.19
CA TRP A 426 -16.64 -11.80 -17.41
C TRP A 426 -17.89 -12.23 -16.66
N ILE A 427 -18.30 -11.50 -15.62
CA ILE A 427 -19.50 -11.84 -14.84
C ILE A 427 -20.73 -11.36 -15.62
N ASP A 428 -21.64 -12.28 -15.92
CA ASP A 428 -22.88 -12.06 -16.69
C ASP A 428 -22.65 -11.68 -18.16
N SER A 429 -21.42 -11.83 -18.69
CA SER A 429 -21.14 -11.53 -20.11
C SER A 429 -21.53 -12.66 -21.06
N GLY A 430 -21.76 -13.86 -20.54
CA GLY A 430 -21.93 -15.07 -21.35
C GLY A 430 -20.62 -15.58 -22.00
N GLU A 431 -19.49 -14.91 -21.78
CA GLU A 431 -18.19 -15.29 -22.35
C GLU A 431 -17.70 -16.60 -21.71
N ILE A 432 -17.31 -17.55 -22.57
CA ILE A 432 -16.74 -18.82 -22.15
C ILE A 432 -15.24 -18.65 -21.92
N ILE A 433 -14.82 -18.74 -20.66
CA ILE A 433 -13.42 -18.70 -20.24
C ILE A 433 -12.77 -20.04 -20.58
N GLN A 434 -11.82 -20.02 -21.52
CA GLN A 434 -11.03 -21.19 -21.95
C GLN A 434 -11.88 -22.42 -22.30
N ASP A 435 -12.99 -22.19 -23.03
CA ASP A 435 -13.90 -23.25 -23.50
C ASP A 435 -14.51 -24.14 -22.39
N LYS A 436 -14.47 -23.69 -21.13
CA LYS A 436 -14.87 -24.51 -19.97
C LYS A 436 -15.79 -23.82 -18.99
N PHE A 437 -15.63 -22.52 -18.76
CA PHE A 437 -16.30 -21.87 -17.63
C PHE A 437 -17.02 -20.59 -18.00
N VAL A 438 -18.16 -20.34 -17.37
CA VAL A 438 -18.91 -19.08 -17.47
C VAL A 438 -19.20 -18.59 -16.06
N LEU A 439 -19.15 -17.27 -15.87
CA LEU A 439 -19.38 -16.63 -14.57
C LEU A 439 -20.73 -15.93 -14.57
N PHE A 440 -21.56 -16.28 -13.61
CA PHE A 440 -22.84 -15.62 -13.37
C PHE A 440 -22.90 -14.97 -12.00
N SER A 441 -23.64 -13.88 -11.91
CA SER A 441 -24.21 -13.42 -10.65
C SER A 441 -25.45 -14.25 -10.34
N LYS A 442 -25.71 -14.49 -9.04
CA LYS A 442 -26.91 -15.21 -8.59
C LYS A 442 -28.23 -14.71 -9.20
N PRO A 443 -28.55 -13.40 -9.28
CA PRO A 443 -29.75 -12.93 -9.95
C PRO A 443 -29.81 -13.31 -11.43
N HIS A 444 -28.68 -13.24 -12.13
CA HIS A 444 -28.65 -13.58 -13.56
C HIS A 444 -28.89 -15.09 -13.77
N LEU A 445 -28.23 -15.95 -12.99
CA LEU A 445 -28.47 -17.38 -13.09
C LEU A 445 -29.90 -17.77 -12.70
N ILE A 446 -30.47 -17.15 -11.66
CA ILE A 446 -31.87 -17.39 -11.27
C ILE A 446 -32.82 -17.04 -12.43
N ASN A 447 -32.56 -15.96 -13.18
CA ASN A 447 -33.39 -15.60 -14.33
C ASN A 447 -33.28 -16.58 -15.49
N LEU A 448 -32.20 -17.36 -15.57
CA LEU A 448 -31.98 -18.36 -16.62
C LEU A 448 -32.52 -19.75 -16.24
N ILE A 449 -32.94 -19.95 -14.99
CA ILE A 449 -33.42 -21.23 -14.50
C ILE A 449 -34.94 -21.15 -14.27
N PRO A 450 -35.76 -22.10 -14.76
CA PRO A 450 -37.22 -22.03 -14.68
C PRO A 450 -37.79 -22.13 -13.25
N GLU A 451 -37.02 -22.63 -12.28
CA GLU A 451 -37.48 -22.98 -10.93
C GLU A 451 -36.54 -22.44 -9.84
N ALA A 452 -37.08 -22.31 -8.62
CA ALA A 452 -36.33 -21.85 -7.46
C ALA A 452 -35.26 -22.88 -7.05
N VAL A 453 -34.00 -22.56 -7.33
CA VAL A 453 -32.84 -23.37 -6.95
C VAL A 453 -32.52 -23.16 -5.47
N ASP A 454 -32.35 -24.25 -4.71
CA ASP A 454 -31.77 -24.19 -3.38
C ASP A 454 -30.25 -24.03 -3.48
N PHE A 455 -29.75 -22.88 -3.06
CA PHE A 455 -28.36 -22.48 -3.19
C PHE A 455 -27.49 -22.86 -1.98
N ASN A 456 -27.99 -23.74 -1.10
CA ASN A 456 -27.27 -24.17 0.10
C ASN A 456 -26.30 -25.33 -0.14
N GLU A 457 -26.33 -25.96 -1.32
CA GLU A 457 -25.40 -27.03 -1.71
C GLU A 457 -24.10 -26.45 -2.31
N GLY A 458 -22.94 -26.99 -1.89
CA GLY A 458 -21.63 -26.49 -2.34
C GLY A 458 -21.37 -26.63 -3.85
N SER A 459 -22.11 -27.50 -4.53
CA SER A 459 -22.12 -27.66 -5.98
C SER A 459 -23.52 -28.09 -6.44
N ILE A 460 -24.02 -27.53 -7.54
CA ILE A 460 -25.36 -27.84 -8.08
C ILE A 460 -25.23 -28.43 -9.47
N ASP A 461 -25.97 -29.51 -9.73
CA ASP A 461 -26.12 -30.09 -11.05
C ASP A 461 -27.26 -29.37 -11.80
N LEU A 462 -26.91 -28.57 -12.80
CA LEU A 462 -27.85 -27.74 -13.54
C LEU A 462 -28.71 -28.55 -14.53
N THR A 463 -28.35 -29.81 -14.82
CA THR A 463 -29.18 -30.67 -15.69
C THR A 463 -30.55 -30.94 -15.08
N LYS A 464 -30.64 -30.97 -13.75
CA LYS A 464 -31.88 -31.15 -12.99
C LYS A 464 -32.89 -30.03 -13.20
N TYR A 465 -32.43 -28.88 -13.68
CA TYR A 465 -33.25 -27.68 -13.87
C TYR A 465 -33.48 -27.33 -15.34
N ASN A 466 -33.27 -28.29 -16.26
CA ASN A 466 -33.38 -28.08 -17.72
C ASN A 466 -32.52 -26.92 -18.26
N PHE A 467 -31.50 -26.50 -17.52
CA PHE A 467 -30.57 -25.47 -17.98
C PHE A 467 -29.67 -26.06 -19.06
N LYS A 468 -29.76 -25.51 -20.28
CA LYS A 468 -28.87 -25.84 -21.39
C LYS A 468 -28.08 -24.61 -21.76
N PHE A 469 -26.76 -24.72 -21.70
CA PHE A 469 -25.89 -23.69 -22.24
C PHE A 469 -25.84 -23.87 -23.77
N ASP A 470 -26.42 -22.92 -24.52
CA ASP A 470 -26.32 -22.95 -25.98
C ASP A 470 -24.91 -22.53 -26.38
N THR A 471 -24.13 -23.46 -26.91
CA THR A 471 -22.74 -23.21 -27.30
C THR A 471 -22.62 -22.57 -28.68
N ASN A 472 -23.73 -22.18 -29.31
CA ASN A 472 -23.75 -21.51 -30.60
C ASN A 472 -23.87 -19.98 -30.41
N PRO A 473 -22.76 -19.21 -30.56
CA PRO A 473 -22.82 -17.77 -30.46
C PRO A 473 -23.32 -17.21 -31.79
N ALA A 474 -24.63 -17.21 -32.01
CA ALA A 474 -25.26 -16.51 -33.11
C ALA A 474 -26.44 -15.68 -32.58
N LEU A 475 -26.11 -14.55 -31.94
CA LEU A 475 -26.92 -13.34 -31.81
C LEU A 475 -26.03 -12.15 -31.44
#